data_AF-A0A068FI62-F1
#
_entry.id   AF-A0A068FI62-F1
#
_cell.length_a   1.000
_cell.length_b   1.000
_cell.length_c   1.000
_cell.angle_alpha   90.00
_cell.angle_beta   90.00
_cell.angle_gamma   90.00
#
_symmetry.space_group_name_H-M   'P 1'
#
loop_
_entity.id
_entity.type
_entity.pdbx_description
1 polymer ?
#
loop_
_entity_poly.entity_id
_entity_poly.type
_entity_poly.pdbx_seq_one_letter_code
_entity_poly.pdbx_strand_id
1 'polypeptide(L)'
;ALSIPLAISAGLGQLGRQGLLITPEYGSCVRLGKVLTDMPLNVDKPIDFGVTEFCTQCLLCAKACPAGAISFGDRTFAGACESNNPGIKKWYVDPEKCLRFWQANGA
;
A
#
# COMPACT_ATOMS: atom_id res chain seq x y z
N ALA A 1 12.13 -6.45 6.50
CA ALA A 1 11.82 -6.12 5.09
C ALA A 1 10.32 -5.91 4.89
N LEU A 2 9.90 -4.85 4.19
CA LEU A 2 8.49 -4.54 3.93
C LEU A 2 7.98 -5.32 2.71
N SER A 3 6.84 -6.01 2.83
CA SER A 3 6.32 -6.86 1.74
C SER A 3 5.92 -6.09 0.49
N ILE A 4 5.28 -4.92 0.64
CA ILE A 4 4.73 -4.18 -0.51
C ILE A 4 5.84 -3.66 -1.44
N PRO A 5 6.90 -2.97 -0.97
CA PRO A 5 7.99 -2.56 -1.85
C PRO A 5 8.63 -3.72 -2.60
N LEU A 6 8.84 -4.87 -1.93
CA LEU A 6 9.39 -6.06 -2.58
C LEU A 6 8.48 -6.60 -3.69
N ALA A 7 7.16 -6.62 -3.45
CA ALA A 7 6.20 -7.08 -4.44
C ALA A 7 6.10 -6.14 -5.65
N ILE A 8 6.24 -4.81 -5.45
CA ILE A 8 6.33 -3.83 -6.55
C ILE A 8 7.61 -4.07 -7.36
N SER A 9 8.76 -4.23 -6.69
CA SER A 9 10.03 -4.52 -7.36
C SER A 9 9.99 -5.83 -8.16
N ALA A 10 9.28 -6.84 -7.66
CA ALA A 10 9.08 -8.12 -8.32
C ALA A 10 7.97 -8.11 -9.40
N GLY A 11 7.40 -6.94 -9.74
CA GLY A 11 6.43 -6.84 -10.83
C GLY A 11 5.03 -7.38 -10.51
N LEU A 12 4.71 -7.66 -9.25
CA LEU A 12 3.41 -8.22 -8.88
C LEU A 12 2.27 -7.19 -8.91
N GLY A 13 2.58 -5.89 -8.87
CA GLY A 13 1.56 -4.86 -8.78
C GLY A 13 2.07 -3.45 -8.53
N GLN A 14 1.14 -2.53 -8.30
CA GLN A 14 1.41 -1.13 -7.96
C GLN A 14 0.80 -0.76 -6.60
N LEU A 15 1.32 0.29 -5.97
CA LEU A 15 0.81 0.78 -4.69
C LEU A 15 -0.52 1.52 -4.86
N GLY A 16 -1.57 1.07 -4.19
CA GLY A 16 -2.85 1.78 -4.08
C GLY A 16 -2.87 2.85 -2.98
N ARG A 17 -3.82 3.79 -3.07
CA ARG A 17 -4.04 4.84 -2.06
C ARG A 17 -4.26 4.29 -0.65
N GLN A 18 -4.93 3.14 -0.53
CA GLN A 18 -5.17 2.44 0.73
C GLN A 18 -3.91 1.82 1.34
N GLY A 19 -2.73 2.04 0.75
CA GLY A 19 -1.46 1.55 1.28
C GLY A 19 -1.23 0.06 1.05
N LEU A 20 -2.01 -0.60 0.19
CA LEU A 20 -1.89 -2.00 -0.18
C LEU A 20 -1.39 -2.13 -1.63
N LEU A 21 -0.81 -3.29 -1.96
CA LEU A 21 -0.52 -3.65 -3.35
C LEU A 21 -1.83 -3.92 -4.09
N ILE A 22 -1.94 -3.42 -5.32
CA ILE A 22 -2.99 -3.77 -6.27
C ILE A 22 -2.33 -4.59 -7.38
N THR A 23 -2.83 -5.81 -7.63
CA THR A 23 -2.40 -6.66 -8.75
C THR A 23 -3.45 -6.63 -9.87
N PRO A 24 -3.07 -6.89 -11.13
CA PRO A 24 -4.02 -6.98 -12.24
C PRO A 24 -5.12 -8.03 -12.03
N GLU A 25 -4.80 -9.16 -11.42
CA GLU A 25 -5.67 -10.33 -11.32
C GLU A 25 -6.67 -10.25 -10.15
N TYR A 26 -6.25 -9.67 -9.02
CA TYR A 26 -7.00 -9.75 -7.75
C TYR A 26 -7.24 -8.38 -7.10
N GLY A 27 -6.78 -7.30 -7.72
CA GLY A 27 -6.76 -5.98 -7.10
C GLY A 27 -5.97 -6.03 -5.78
N SER A 28 -6.53 -5.45 -4.71
CA SER A 28 -5.88 -5.51 -3.38
C SER A 28 -6.34 -6.67 -2.50
N CYS A 29 -7.16 -7.60 -3.01
CA CYS A 29 -7.67 -8.75 -2.24
C CYS A 29 -6.67 -9.92 -2.29
N VAL A 30 -5.42 -9.65 -1.92
CA VAL A 30 -4.32 -10.63 -1.96
C VAL A 30 -3.39 -10.43 -0.76
N ARG A 31 -2.85 -11.53 -0.22
CA ARG A 31 -1.83 -11.49 0.85
C ARG A 31 -0.45 -11.78 0.27
N LEU A 32 0.56 -11.11 0.82
CA LEU A 32 1.94 -11.21 0.34
C LEU A 32 2.81 -11.99 1.32
N GLY A 33 3.42 -13.07 0.84
CA GLY A 33 4.55 -13.76 1.48
C GLY A 33 5.85 -13.43 0.75
N LYS A 34 7.00 -13.64 1.41
CA LYS A 34 8.31 -13.57 0.74
C LYS A 34 9.30 -14.54 1.37
N VAL A 35 10.21 -15.05 0.54
CA VAL A 35 11.38 -15.84 0.93
C VAL A 35 12.60 -15.11 0.41
N LEU A 36 13.62 -14.98 1.25
CA LEU A 36 14.92 -14.43 0.85
C LEU A 36 15.88 -15.61 0.63
N THR A 37 16.59 -15.59 -0.48
CA THR A 37 17.54 -16.64 -0.86
C THR A 37 18.70 -16.02 -1.63
N ASP A 38 19.86 -16.67 -1.54
CA ASP A 38 21.05 -16.43 -2.34
C ASP A 38 21.06 -17.23 -3.65
N MET A 39 20.06 -18.08 -3.88
CA MET A 39 19.90 -18.83 -5.12
C MET A 39 19.84 -17.86 -6.31
N PRO A 40 20.68 -18.06 -7.36
CA PRO A 40 20.66 -17.22 -8.54
C PRO A 40 19.33 -17.39 -9.28
N LEU A 41 18.62 -16.28 -9.47
CA LEU A 41 17.32 -16.23 -10.14
C LEU A 41 17.30 -15.10 -11.16
N ASN A 42 16.51 -15.27 -12.21
CA ASN A 42 16.18 -14.16 -13.11
C ASN A 42 15.24 -13.20 -12.38
N VAL A 43 15.53 -11.89 -12.48
CA VAL A 43 14.76 -10.86 -11.78
C VAL A 43 13.68 -10.30 -12.70
N ASP A 44 12.45 -10.25 -12.20
CA ASP A 44 11.33 -9.60 -12.88
C ASP A 44 11.44 -8.06 -12.88
N LYS A 45 10.59 -7.41 -13.67
CA LYS A 45 10.54 -5.94 -13.75
C LYS A 45 9.26 -5.42 -13.10
N PRO A 46 9.31 -4.23 -12.45
CA PRO A 46 8.11 -3.54 -12.03
C PRO A 46 7.12 -3.34 -13.19
N ILE A 47 5.83 -3.39 -12.88
CA ILE A 47 4.77 -3.14 -13.84
C ILE A 47 4.10 -1.78 -13.59
N ASP A 48 3.62 -1.17 -14.66
CA ASP A 48 2.79 0.03 -14.60
C ASP A 48 1.53 -0.18 -15.44
N PHE A 49 0.38 -0.17 -14.76
CA PHE A 49 -0.94 -0.33 -15.36
C PHE A 49 -1.91 0.76 -14.89
N GLY A 50 -1.39 1.92 -14.49
CA GLY A 50 -2.18 3.12 -14.25
C GLY A 50 -2.85 3.22 -12.87
N VAL A 51 -2.40 2.45 -11.87
CA VAL A 51 -2.98 2.49 -10.52
C VAL A 51 -2.84 3.86 -9.88
N THR A 52 -1.72 4.55 -10.12
CA THR A 52 -1.45 5.86 -9.53
C THR A 52 -2.43 6.91 -10.04
N GLU A 53 -2.64 6.95 -11.35
CA GLU A 53 -3.52 7.87 -12.06
C GLU A 53 -4.96 7.63 -11.62
N PHE A 54 -5.36 6.35 -11.59
CA PHE A 54 -6.67 5.93 -11.11
C PHE A 54 -6.90 6.35 -9.65
N CYS A 55 -5.95 6.07 -8.75
CA CYS A 55 -6.04 6.42 -7.33
C CYS A 55 -6.07 7.92 -7.08
N THR A 56 -5.52 8.73 -7.98
CA THR A 56 -5.54 10.20 -7.90
C THR A 56 -6.97 10.73 -8.01
N GLN A 57 -7.82 10.12 -8.84
CA GLN A 57 -9.20 10.55 -9.06
C GLN A 57 -10.24 9.79 -8.23
N CYS A 58 -10.03 8.50 -7.97
CA CYS A 58 -11.06 7.61 -7.41
C CYS A 58 -11.50 7.98 -5.97
N LEU A 59 -10.55 8.09 -5.04
CA LEU A 59 -10.75 8.39 -3.62
C LEU A 59 -11.73 7.46 -2.86
N LEU A 60 -12.22 6.37 -3.45
CA LEU A 60 -13.30 5.57 -2.87
C LEU A 60 -12.91 4.93 -1.53
N CYS A 61 -11.69 4.39 -1.42
CA CYS A 61 -11.18 3.81 -0.18
C CYS A 61 -11.07 4.84 0.95
N ALA A 62 -10.68 6.09 0.64
CA ALA A 62 -10.63 7.17 1.61
C ALA A 62 -12.03 7.55 2.11
N LYS A 63 -13.01 7.64 1.19
CA LYS A 63 -14.42 7.92 1.51
C LYS A 63 -15.06 6.83 2.38
N ALA A 64 -14.73 5.57 2.10
CA ALA A 64 -15.34 4.42 2.78
C ALA A 64 -14.66 4.04 4.09
N CYS A 65 -13.46 4.56 4.40
CA CYS A 65 -12.70 4.15 5.57
C CYS A 65 -13.37 4.62 6.87
N PRO A 66 -13.88 3.72 7.72
CA PRO A 66 -14.59 4.11 8.95
C PRO A 66 -13.66 4.76 9.99
N ALA A 67 -12.36 4.45 9.91
CA ALA A 67 -11.34 5.02 10.79
C ALA A 67 -10.85 6.42 10.35
N GLY A 68 -11.18 6.87 9.14
CA GLY A 68 -10.59 8.08 8.55
C GLY A 68 -9.06 8.01 8.45
N ALA A 69 -8.51 6.81 8.23
CA ALA A 69 -7.07 6.54 8.24
C ALA A 69 -6.40 6.81 6.87
N ILE A 70 -7.17 6.84 5.79
CA ILE A 70 -6.65 6.95 4.42
C ILE A 70 -6.74 8.41 3.95
N SER A 71 -5.64 8.97 3.47
CA SER A 71 -5.58 10.38 3.04
C SER A 71 -6.43 10.66 1.79
N PHE A 72 -7.14 11.79 1.80
CA PHE A 72 -7.78 12.40 0.63
C PHE A 72 -6.80 13.17 -0.26
N GLY A 73 -5.67 13.61 0.30
CA GLY A 73 -4.72 14.48 -0.36
C GLY A 73 -3.80 13.75 -1.34
N ASP A 74 -2.82 14.50 -1.84
CA ASP A 74 -1.80 14.00 -2.74
C ASP A 74 -0.77 13.12 -2.04
N ARG A 75 0.06 12.46 -2.85
CA ARG A 75 1.23 11.71 -2.36
C ARG A 75 2.25 12.70 -1.79
N THR A 76 2.71 12.44 -0.57
CA THR A 76 3.71 13.25 0.13
C THR A 76 4.95 12.41 0.42
N PHE A 77 6.00 13.02 0.97
CA PHE A 77 7.17 12.31 1.50
C PHE A 77 7.13 12.13 3.02
N ALA A 78 6.22 12.82 3.71
CA ALA A 78 6.09 12.82 5.15
C ALA A 78 5.07 11.78 5.60
N GLY A 79 5.41 11.01 6.64
CA GLY A 79 4.48 10.09 7.30
C GLY A 79 3.29 10.82 7.93
N ALA A 80 2.16 10.12 8.04
CA ALA A 80 0.99 10.61 8.78
C ALA A 80 1.16 10.49 10.31
N CYS A 81 2.02 9.58 10.77
CA CYS A 81 2.35 9.33 12.18
C CYS A 81 3.75 8.69 12.31
N GLU A 82 4.21 8.45 13.55
CA GLU A 82 5.51 7.81 13.85
C GLU A 82 5.60 6.37 13.32
N SER A 83 4.47 5.68 13.21
CA SER A 83 4.38 4.31 12.70
C SER A 83 4.57 4.22 11.18
N ASN A 84 4.81 5.35 10.49
CA ASN A 84 5.15 5.37 9.08
C ASN A 84 6.67 5.51 8.88
N ASN A 85 7.22 4.74 7.95
CA ASN A 85 8.56 4.99 7.42
C ASN A 85 8.50 6.10 6.34
N PRO A 86 9.03 7.32 6.60
CA PRO A 86 8.95 8.46 5.70
C PRO A 86 9.99 8.37 4.55
N GLY A 87 10.01 9.38 3.67
CA GLY A 87 11.04 9.54 2.63
C GLY A 87 10.69 8.96 1.26
N ILE A 88 9.55 8.26 1.13
CA ILE A 88 9.03 7.77 -0.16
C ILE A 88 7.77 8.54 -0.52
N LYS A 89 7.65 8.96 -1.80
CA LYS A 89 6.46 9.66 -2.30
C LYS A 89 5.27 8.71 -2.44
N LYS A 90 4.33 8.73 -1.50
CA LYS A 90 3.13 7.87 -1.50
C LYS A 90 1.97 8.49 -0.74
N TRP A 91 0.80 7.86 -0.83
CA TRP A 91 -0.29 8.12 0.09
C TRP A 91 0.01 7.42 1.40
N TYR A 92 0.28 8.21 2.44
CA TYR A 92 0.46 7.66 3.78
C TYR A 92 -0.92 7.39 4.39
N VAL A 93 -1.11 6.14 4.83
CA VAL A 93 -2.20 5.75 5.72
C VAL A 93 -1.74 6.01 7.14
N ASP A 94 -2.65 6.45 8.01
CA ASP A 94 -2.48 6.51 9.46
C ASP A 94 -2.80 5.13 10.06
N PRO A 95 -1.80 4.25 10.25
CA PRO A 95 -2.02 2.91 10.80
C PRO A 95 -2.52 2.94 12.24
N GLU A 96 -2.27 3.99 13.01
CA GLU A 96 -2.73 4.07 14.40
C GLU A 96 -4.24 4.27 14.47
N LYS A 97 -4.81 5.14 13.62
CA LYS A 97 -6.27 5.24 13.49
C LYS A 97 -6.88 3.91 13.03
N CYS A 98 -6.25 3.26 12.06
CA CYS A 98 -6.70 1.95 11.58
C CYS A 98 -6.71 0.92 12.71
N LEU A 99 -5.62 0.81 13.47
CA LEU A 99 -5.50 -0.13 14.59
C LEU A 99 -6.49 0.18 15.72
N ARG A 100 -6.64 1.45 16.10
CA ARG A 100 -7.62 1.86 17.12
C ARG A 100 -9.05 1.46 16.73
N PHE A 101 -9.39 1.58 15.44
CA PHE A 101 -10.68 1.11 14.95
C PHE A 101 -10.84 -0.41 15.11
N TRP A 102 -9.81 -1.20 14.80
CA TRP A 102 -9.85 -2.65 15.03
C TRP A 102 -10.06 -3.00 16.51
N GLN A 103 -9.30 -2.38 17.40
CA GLN A 103 -9.40 -2.58 18.85
C GLN A 103 -10.80 -2.23 19.38
N ALA A 104 -11.43 -1.18 18.85
CA ALA A 104 -12.78 -0.80 19.21
C ALA A 104 -13.87 -1.77 18.68
N ASN A 105 -13.54 -2.63 17.72
CA ASN A 105 -14.47 -3.55 17.05
C ASN A 105 -14.15 -5.03 17.31
N GLY A 106 -13.49 -5.34 18.43
CA GLY A 106 -13.35 -6.71 18.93
C GLY A 106 -12.17 -7.51 18.34
N ALA A 107 -11.14 -6.81 17.86
CA ALA A 107 -9.84 -7.40 17.53
C ALA A 107 -8.88 -7.41 18.72
#